data_AF-A0A7K0HRW3-F1
#
_entry.id   AF-A0A7K0HRW3-F1
#
_cell.length_a   1.000
_cell.length_b   1.000
_cell.length_c   1.000
_cell.angle_alpha   90.00
_cell.angle_beta   90.00
_cell.angle_gamma   90.00
#
_symmetry.space_group_name_H-M   'P 1'
#
loop_
_entity.id
_entity.type
_entity.pdbx_description
1 polymer ?
#
loop_
_entity_poly.entity_id
_entity_poly.type
_entity_poly.pdbx_seq_one_letter_code
_entity_poly.pdbx_strand_id
1 'polypeptide(L)'
;MKQLLLSLLTFFLYIGCTENKVASKLGNTYPDIFPDYKGISIPINIAPLNFTVRNSSHIKAVFSNNNQPLFSIEGKNKIDIPLKKWQHMLSDNTGKQIDISISVWNESYPEGIQYKSFPVYITTDSID
;
A
#
# COMPACT_ATOMS: atom_id res chain seq x y z
N MET A 1 -38.00 0.00 41.36
CA MET A 1 -36.90 -0.79 40.76
C MET A 1 -37.10 -0.93 39.24
N LYS A 2 -36.94 0.16 38.47
CA LYS A 2 -36.95 0.10 36.98
C LYS A 2 -35.85 0.94 36.33
N GLN A 3 -35.15 1.77 37.13
CA GLN A 3 -33.92 2.48 36.75
C GLN A 3 -32.69 1.56 36.60
N LEU A 4 -32.84 0.24 36.86
CA LEU A 4 -31.79 -0.78 36.74
C LEU A 4 -31.87 -1.57 35.43
N LEU A 5 -32.62 -1.08 34.44
CA LEU A 5 -32.74 -1.66 33.10
C LEU A 5 -32.09 -0.77 32.02
N LEU A 6 -31.22 0.15 32.43
CA LEU A 6 -30.52 1.08 31.52
C LEU A 6 -29.02 0.79 31.34
N SER A 7 -28.49 -0.32 31.88
CA SER A 7 -27.03 -0.49 32.03
C SER A 7 -26.47 -1.84 31.54
N LEU A 8 -27.15 -2.53 30.63
CA LEU A 8 -26.58 -3.77 30.09
C LEU A 8 -26.48 -3.74 28.56
N LEU A 9 -25.23 -3.58 28.12
CA LEU A 9 -24.68 -4.12 26.89
C LEU A 9 -24.80 -3.32 25.57
N THR A 10 -24.99 -2.00 25.61
CA THR A 10 -24.64 -1.13 24.47
C THR A 10 -23.19 -0.67 24.55
N PHE A 11 -22.23 -1.60 24.43
CA PHE A 11 -20.87 -1.25 24.02
C PHE A 11 -20.11 -2.49 23.52
N PHE A 12 -20.64 -3.14 22.47
CA PHE A 12 -19.78 -3.85 21.54
C PHE A 12 -18.93 -2.79 20.83
N LEU A 13 -17.82 -2.39 21.48
CA LEU A 13 -16.70 -1.80 20.80
C LEU A 13 -16.22 -2.85 19.82
N TYR A 14 -16.63 -2.72 18.57
CA TYR A 14 -15.95 -3.37 17.47
C TYR A 14 -14.54 -2.80 17.44
N ILE A 15 -13.63 -3.46 18.14
CA ILE A 15 -12.20 -3.34 17.92
C ILE A 15 -11.97 -3.92 16.53
N GLY A 16 -12.14 -3.08 15.51
CA GLY A 16 -11.67 -3.37 14.16
C GLY A 16 -10.16 -3.38 14.18
N CYS A 17 -9.55 -4.43 14.73
CA CYS A 17 -8.16 -4.74 14.47
C CYS A 17 -8.06 -5.05 12.98
N THR A 18 -7.60 -4.07 12.21
CA THR A 18 -7.07 -4.37 10.88
C THR A 18 -5.80 -5.16 11.14
N GLU A 19 -5.85 -6.48 10.98
CA GLU A 19 -4.66 -7.32 11.07
C GLU A 19 -3.65 -6.81 10.06
N ASN A 20 -2.59 -6.16 10.54
CA ASN A 20 -1.48 -5.78 9.69
C ASN A 20 -0.70 -7.05 9.34
N LYS A 21 -1.07 -7.71 8.25
CA LYS A 21 -0.31 -8.84 7.73
C LYS A 21 1.10 -8.39 7.36
N VAL A 22 2.09 -9.13 7.88
CA VAL A 22 3.52 -8.96 7.59
C VAL A 22 4.00 -10.24 6.93
N ALA A 23 4.75 -10.12 5.84
CA ALA A 23 5.26 -11.28 5.11
C ALA A 23 6.38 -11.97 5.91
N SER A 24 6.38 -13.30 5.97
CA SER A 24 7.42 -14.04 6.69
C SER A 24 8.74 -14.19 5.91
N LYS A 25 8.71 -14.01 4.58
CA LYS A 25 9.89 -14.14 3.70
C LYS A 25 10.26 -12.82 3.04
N LEU A 26 11.57 -12.60 2.91
CA LEU A 26 12.15 -11.55 2.06
C LEU A 26 12.65 -12.17 0.76
N GLY A 27 12.13 -11.69 -0.36
CA GLY A 27 12.59 -12.01 -1.70
C GLY A 27 13.72 -11.08 -2.15
N ASN A 28 14.59 -11.59 -3.01
CA ASN A 28 15.66 -10.81 -3.64
C ASN A 28 15.34 -10.39 -5.09
N THR A 29 14.14 -10.74 -5.57
CA THR A 29 13.63 -10.39 -6.90
C THR A 29 12.61 -9.26 -6.83
N TYR A 30 12.33 -8.63 -7.97
CA TYR A 30 11.25 -7.65 -8.10
C TYR A 30 9.90 -8.33 -8.29
N PRO A 31 8.79 -7.69 -7.87
CA PRO A 31 7.45 -8.20 -8.11
C PRO A 31 7.08 -8.06 -9.60
N ASP A 32 6.35 -9.05 -10.12
CA ASP A 32 5.70 -8.97 -11.43
C ASP A 32 4.40 -8.15 -11.30
N ILE A 33 4.47 -6.88 -11.67
CA ILE A 33 3.35 -5.93 -11.60
C ILE A 33 2.97 -5.45 -12.99
N PHE A 34 1.66 -5.21 -13.20
CA PHE A 34 1.15 -4.61 -14.42
C PHE A 34 0.20 -3.43 -14.14
N PRO A 35 0.42 -2.24 -14.74
CA PRO A 35 1.57 -1.88 -15.58
C PRO A 35 2.91 -1.91 -14.82
N ASP A 36 4.03 -1.93 -15.57
CA ASP A 36 5.37 -1.91 -14.98
C ASP A 36 5.81 -0.47 -14.67
N TYR A 37 5.76 -0.10 -13.39
CA TYR A 37 6.19 1.21 -12.90
C TYR A 37 7.55 1.18 -12.19
N LYS A 38 8.34 0.13 -12.35
CA LYS A 38 9.63 0.01 -11.66
C LYS A 38 10.64 0.98 -12.25
N GLY A 39 11.16 1.90 -11.42
CA GLY A 39 12.26 2.78 -11.80
C GLY A 39 11.90 3.93 -12.74
N ILE A 40 10.62 4.29 -12.85
CA ILE A 40 10.17 5.37 -13.74
C ILE A 40 10.22 6.75 -13.07
N SER A 41 10.27 7.78 -13.90
CA SER A 41 10.02 9.17 -13.49
C SER A 41 8.57 9.54 -13.76
N ILE A 42 7.93 10.23 -12.82
CA ILE A 42 6.54 10.68 -12.91
C ILE A 42 6.40 12.17 -12.60
N PRO A 43 5.51 12.87 -13.31
CA PRO A 43 5.19 14.27 -13.02
C PRO A 43 4.32 14.41 -11.76
N ILE A 44 4.34 15.60 -11.14
CA ILE A 44 3.67 15.88 -9.85
C ILE A 44 2.13 15.75 -9.87
N ASN A 45 1.52 15.72 -11.05
CA ASN A 45 0.07 15.66 -11.23
C ASN A 45 -0.40 14.38 -11.96
N ILE A 46 0.46 13.35 -12.09
CA ILE A 46 0.08 12.07 -12.70
C ILE A 46 -1.07 11.41 -11.92
N ALA A 47 -1.93 10.70 -12.66
CA ALA A 47 -2.94 9.84 -12.05
C ALA A 47 -2.30 8.76 -11.15
N PRO A 48 -3.05 8.22 -10.16
CA PRO A 48 -2.51 7.20 -9.27
C PRO A 48 -2.00 5.98 -10.04
N LEU A 49 -0.78 5.55 -9.70
CA LEU A 49 -0.11 4.39 -10.30
C LEU A 49 -0.70 3.07 -9.81
N ASN A 50 -1.97 2.85 -10.12
CA ASN A 50 -2.67 1.60 -9.80
C ASN A 50 -2.05 0.44 -10.58
N PHE A 51 -1.81 -0.67 -9.90
CA PHE A 51 -1.19 -1.85 -10.51
C PHE A 51 -1.85 -3.14 -10.03
N THR A 52 -1.65 -4.19 -10.81
CA THR A 52 -2.09 -5.56 -10.50
C THR A 52 -0.88 -6.44 -10.21
N VAL A 53 -1.10 -7.49 -9.41
CA VAL A 53 -0.13 -8.56 -9.20
C VAL A 53 -0.81 -9.86 -9.59
N ARG A 54 -0.17 -10.66 -10.44
CA ARG A 54 -0.72 -11.95 -10.86
C ARG A 54 -0.64 -12.95 -9.72
N ASN A 55 -1.61 -13.87 -9.68
CA ASN A 55 -1.64 -15.00 -8.73
C ASN A 55 -1.49 -14.59 -7.26
N SER A 56 -2.12 -13.49 -6.84
CA SER A 56 -2.15 -13.06 -5.44
C SER A 56 -3.55 -13.23 -4.85
N SER A 57 -3.62 -13.73 -3.62
CA SER A 57 -4.83 -13.72 -2.79
C SER A 57 -4.89 -12.47 -1.90
N HIS A 58 -3.73 -11.91 -1.58
CA HIS A 58 -3.58 -10.66 -0.86
C HIS A 58 -2.28 -9.95 -1.26
N ILE A 59 -2.31 -8.63 -1.34
CA ILE A 59 -1.18 -7.75 -1.64
C ILE A 59 -1.15 -6.66 -0.59
N LYS A 60 0.05 -6.30 -0.14
CA LYS A 60 0.32 -5.10 0.64
C LYS A 60 1.42 -4.29 -0.04
N ALA A 61 1.10 -3.07 -0.46
CA ALA A 61 2.05 -2.11 -0.99
C ALA A 61 2.36 -1.06 0.07
N VAL A 62 3.65 -0.83 0.34
CA VAL A 62 4.13 0.21 1.26
C VAL A 62 4.93 1.23 0.46
N PHE A 63 4.52 2.49 0.55
CA PHE A 63 5.20 3.63 -0.05
C PHE A 63 6.04 4.28 1.04
N SER A 64 7.32 4.51 0.78
CA SER A 64 8.25 5.10 1.74
C SER A 64 9.16 6.15 1.10
N ASN A 65 9.74 7.01 1.93
CA ASN A 65 10.83 7.89 1.55
C ASN A 65 11.95 7.71 2.58
N ASN A 66 13.17 7.39 2.13
CA ASN A 66 14.32 7.13 3.00
C ASN A 66 14.01 6.09 4.10
N ASN A 67 13.35 4.98 3.72
CA ASN A 67 12.87 3.92 4.61
C ASN A 67 11.81 4.32 5.66
N GLN A 68 11.33 5.56 5.65
CA GLN A 68 10.19 6.00 6.48
C GLN A 68 8.88 5.73 5.74
N PRO A 69 7.97 4.87 6.27
CA PRO A 69 6.69 4.62 5.64
C PRO A 69 5.82 5.88 5.57
N LEU A 70 5.32 6.20 4.38
CA LEU A 70 4.36 7.28 4.15
C LEU A 70 2.92 6.77 4.31
N PHE A 71 2.61 5.68 3.61
CA PHE A 71 1.34 4.97 3.75
C PHE A 71 1.45 3.54 3.18
N SER A 72 0.45 2.71 3.50
CA SER A 72 0.28 1.41 2.86
C SER A 72 -1.13 1.25 2.30
N ILE A 73 -1.24 0.44 1.24
CA ILE A 73 -2.49 0.03 0.60
C ILE A 73 -2.50 -1.48 0.50
N GLU A 74 -3.65 -2.08 0.79
CA GLU A 74 -3.86 -3.51 0.67
C GLU A 74 -4.93 -3.81 -0.38
N GLY A 75 -4.82 -4.97 -1.01
CA GLY A 75 -5.75 -5.43 -2.05
C GLY A 75 -5.66 -6.94 -2.25
N LYS A 76 -6.49 -7.49 -3.14
CA LYS A 76 -6.46 -8.94 -3.45
C LYS A 76 -5.52 -9.24 -4.61
N ASN A 77 -5.83 -8.69 -5.79
CA ASN A 77 -5.09 -8.83 -7.05
C ASN A 77 -4.71 -7.48 -7.67
N LYS A 78 -5.17 -6.38 -7.07
CA LYS A 78 -4.95 -5.01 -7.53
C LYS A 78 -4.71 -4.10 -6.33
N ILE A 79 -3.83 -3.13 -6.51
CA ILE A 79 -3.63 -2.00 -5.63
C ILE A 79 -4.30 -0.79 -6.27
N ASP A 80 -5.37 -0.33 -5.63
CA ASP A 80 -6.11 0.88 -5.96
C ASP A 80 -5.72 1.99 -4.99
N ILE A 81 -4.86 2.90 -5.44
CA ILE A 81 -4.31 3.98 -4.63
C ILE A 81 -5.35 5.11 -4.54
N PRO A 82 -5.81 5.49 -3.33
CA PRO A 82 -6.76 6.58 -3.19
C PRO A 82 -6.18 7.90 -3.71
N LEU A 83 -6.91 8.55 -4.62
CA LEU A 83 -6.47 9.78 -5.29
C LEU A 83 -5.93 10.84 -4.31
N LYS A 84 -6.63 11.10 -3.20
CA LYS A 84 -6.22 12.10 -2.21
C LYS A 84 -4.89 11.76 -1.53
N LYS A 85 -4.66 10.47 -1.19
CA LYS A 85 -3.40 10.02 -0.59
C LYS A 85 -2.26 10.15 -1.59
N TRP A 86 -2.52 9.78 -2.85
CA TRP A 86 -1.56 9.89 -3.93
C TRP A 86 -1.12 11.33 -4.18
N GLN A 87 -2.08 12.24 -4.35
CA GLN A 87 -1.80 13.67 -4.59
C GLN A 87 -1.03 14.29 -3.42
N HIS A 88 -1.41 13.98 -2.18
CA HIS A 88 -0.69 14.48 -1.00
C HIS A 88 0.75 13.96 -0.97
N MET A 89 0.97 12.67 -1.24
CA MET A 89 2.30 12.09 -1.32
C MET A 89 3.15 12.73 -2.42
N LEU A 90 2.59 12.99 -3.61
CA LEU A 90 3.33 13.68 -4.69
C LEU A 90 3.73 15.09 -4.29
N SER A 91 2.80 15.87 -3.74
CA SER A 91 3.05 17.25 -3.27
C SER A 91 4.21 17.31 -2.27
N ASP A 92 4.17 16.48 -1.23
CA ASP A 92 5.15 16.50 -0.13
C ASP A 92 6.54 15.96 -0.52
N ASN A 93 6.59 15.24 -1.65
CA ASN A 93 7.80 14.57 -2.14
C ASN A 93 8.24 15.02 -3.53
N THR A 94 7.83 16.23 -3.95
CA THR A 94 8.28 16.85 -5.20
C THR A 94 9.81 16.86 -5.30
N GLY A 95 10.34 16.38 -6.42
CA GLY A 95 11.79 16.29 -6.67
C GLY A 95 12.50 15.17 -5.92
N LYS A 96 11.77 14.29 -5.22
CA LYS A 96 12.33 13.19 -4.41
C LYS A 96 12.06 11.82 -5.04
N GLN A 97 12.78 10.83 -4.54
CA GLN A 97 12.47 9.42 -4.76
C GLN A 97 11.48 8.93 -3.71
N ILE A 98 10.55 8.09 -4.13
CA ILE A 98 9.76 7.21 -3.25
C ILE A 98 10.13 5.76 -3.55
N ASP A 99 10.17 4.92 -2.52
CA ASP A 99 10.37 3.48 -2.64
C ASP A 99 9.04 2.77 -2.45
N ILE A 100 8.77 1.78 -3.32
CA ILE A 100 7.57 0.95 -3.25
C ILE A 100 8.01 -0.47 -2.91
N SER A 101 7.59 -0.95 -1.74
CA SER A 101 7.72 -2.35 -1.32
C SER A 101 6.41 -3.08 -1.52
N ILE A 102 6.44 -4.30 -2.05
CA ILE A 102 5.25 -5.11 -2.30
C ILE A 102 5.39 -6.46 -1.61
N SER A 103 4.42 -6.79 -0.76
CA SER A 103 4.26 -8.11 -0.17
C SER A 103 3.07 -8.82 -0.79
N VAL A 104 3.21 -10.11 -1.07
CA VAL A 104 2.20 -10.94 -1.73
C VAL A 104 1.99 -12.23 -0.96
N TRP A 105 0.73 -12.61 -0.79
CA TRP A 105 0.30 -13.91 -0.29
C TRP A 105 -0.42 -14.67 -1.39
N ASN A 106 -0.14 -15.95 -1.52
CA ASN A 106 -0.76 -16.89 -2.45
C ASN A 106 -0.49 -18.35 -2.03
N GLU A 107 -0.86 -19.32 -2.85
CA GLU A 107 -0.66 -20.75 -2.55
C GLU A 107 0.83 -21.12 -2.38
N SER A 108 1.72 -20.51 -3.15
CA SER A 108 3.17 -20.73 -3.03
C SER A 108 3.79 -20.01 -1.82
N TYR A 109 3.17 -18.92 -1.38
CA TYR A 109 3.59 -18.08 -0.25
C TYR A 109 2.43 -17.85 0.72
N PRO A 110 1.97 -18.87 1.46
CA PRO A 110 0.80 -18.76 2.35
C PRO A 110 1.04 -17.79 3.52
N GLU A 111 2.31 -17.63 3.95
CA GLU A 111 2.73 -16.66 4.97
C GLU A 111 3.29 -15.35 4.37
N GLY A 112 3.28 -15.24 3.05
CA GLY A 112 3.68 -14.05 2.32
C GLY A 112 5.17 -13.96 1.98
N ILE A 113 5.45 -13.29 0.87
CA ILE A 113 6.78 -12.87 0.44
C ILE A 113 6.79 -11.37 0.19
N GLN A 114 7.74 -10.66 0.78
CA GLN A 114 8.04 -9.27 0.45
C GLN A 114 9.12 -9.23 -0.62
N TYR A 115 8.82 -8.65 -1.78
CA TYR A 115 9.79 -8.50 -2.87
C TYR A 115 10.75 -7.34 -2.61
N LYS A 116 11.83 -7.29 -3.39
CA LYS A 116 12.74 -6.15 -3.40
C LYS A 116 11.99 -4.86 -3.75
N SER A 117 12.15 -3.83 -2.93
CA SER A 117 11.60 -2.50 -3.20
C SER A 117 12.18 -1.91 -4.48
N PHE A 118 11.39 -1.10 -5.17
CA PHE A 118 11.84 -0.37 -6.35
C PHE A 118 11.51 1.12 -6.25
N PRO A 119 12.33 1.99 -6.87
CA PRO A 119 12.14 3.41 -6.80
C PRO A 119 11.13 3.90 -7.85
N VAL A 120 10.48 5.02 -7.54
CA VAL A 120 9.80 5.92 -8.48
C VAL A 120 10.28 7.34 -8.19
N TYR A 121 10.58 8.10 -9.23
CA TYR A 121 11.14 9.45 -9.13
C TYR A 121 10.08 10.49 -9.43
N ILE A 122 9.80 11.39 -8.49
CA ILE A 122 8.82 12.46 -8.66
C ILE A 122 9.57 13.67 -9.24
N THR A 123 9.29 14.02 -10.50
CA THR A 123 9.89 15.20 -11.15
C THR A 123 9.17 16.47 -10.69
N THR A 124 9.72 17.64 -11.02
CA THR A 124 9.06 18.93 -10.79
C THR A 124 8.09 19.31 -11.92
N ASP A 125 8.12 18.54 -13.01
CA ASP A 125 7.31 18.82 -14.19
C ASP A 125 5.86 18.41 -13.93
N SER A 126 4.94 19.16 -14.52
CA SER A 126 3.52 18.79 -14.61
C SER A 126 3.20 18.37 -16.04
N ILE A 127 2.21 17.49 -16.19
CA ILE A 127 1.63 17.14 -17.49
C ILE A 127 0.23 17.74 -17.59
N ASP A 128 0.00 18.65 -18.52
CA ASP A 128 -1.32 19.19 -18.88
C ASP A 128 -1.30 19.67 -20.34
#